data_AF-A0AAU7P1F9-F1
#
_entry.id   AF-A0AAU7P1F9-F1
#
_cell.length_a   1.000
_cell.length_b   1.000
_cell.length_c   1.000
_cell.angle_alpha   90.00
_cell.angle_beta   90.00
_cell.angle_gamma   90.00
#
_symmetry.space_group_name_H-M   'P 1'
#
loop_
_entity.id
_entity.type
_entity.pdbx_description
1 polymer ?
#
loop_
_entity_poly.entity_id
_entity_poly.type
_entity_poly.pdbx_seq_one_letter_code
_entity_poly.pdbx_strand_id
1 'polypeptide(L)' 'MDSVKIDLELPEDQALALAQFVKRVGWAEFRQNAVDDKEAYLISDAVAKLQRAIADAGYAPR' A
#
# COMPACT_ATOMS: atom_id res chain seq x y z
N MET A 1 -11.43 2.63 17.57
CA MET A 1 -10.20 2.04 17.02
C MET A 1 -9.25 3.19 16.83
N ASP A 2 -8.13 3.19 17.54
CA ASP A 2 -7.17 4.28 17.48
C ASP A 2 -6.39 4.25 16.16
N SER A 3 -6.15 5.42 15.57
CA SER A 3 -5.40 5.54 14.32
C SER A 3 -3.96 5.95 14.59
N VAL A 4 -3.03 5.34 13.87
CA VAL A 4 -1.61 5.72 13.87
C VAL A 4 -1.30 6.46 12.57
N LYS A 5 -0.60 7.60 12.66
CA LYS A 5 -0.07 8.32 11.50
C LYS A 5 1.33 7.82 11.17
N ILE A 6 1.58 7.57 9.88
CA ILE A 6 2.90 7.20 9.36
C ILE A 6 3.30 8.29 8.36
N ASP A 7 4.43 8.95 8.61
CA ASP A 7 5.04 9.92 7.71
C ASP A 7 6.17 9.21 6.93
N LEU A 8 6.19 9.38 5.60
CA LEU A 8 7.10 8.68 4.70
C LEU A 8 7.65 9.65 3.64
N GLU A 9 8.96 9.84 3.63
CA GLU A 9 9.69 10.61 2.62
C GLU A 9 10.48 9.66 1.72
N LEU A 10 10.31 9.79 0.41
CA LEU A 10 10.97 8.94 -0.60
C LEU A 10 11.55 9.81 -1.71
N PRO A 11 12.73 9.46 -2.26
CA PRO A 11 13.15 9.91 -3.58
C PRO A 11 12.11 9.59 -4.66
N GLU A 12 12.08 10.39 -5.73
CA GLU A 12 11.04 10.29 -6.77
C GLU A 12 10.99 8.91 -7.46
N ASP A 13 12.16 8.30 -7.68
CA ASP A 13 12.28 6.97 -8.29
C ASP A 13 11.72 5.87 -7.38
N GLN A 14 11.95 5.97 -6.07
CA GLN A 14 11.38 5.06 -5.07
C GLN A 14 9.87 5.23 -4.96
N ALA A 15 9.36 6.47 -4.97
CA ALA A 15 7.93 6.76 -4.95
C ALA A 15 7.23 6.15 -6.18
N LEU A 16 7.82 6.32 -7.37
CA LEU A 16 7.30 5.74 -8.61
C LEU A 16 7.34 4.21 -8.60
N ALA A 17 8.44 3.61 -8.14
CA ALA A 17 8.58 2.17 -8.04
C ALA A 17 7.55 1.57 -7.06
N LEU A 18 7.36 2.21 -5.91
CA LEU A 18 6.37 1.81 -4.93
C LEU A 18 4.95 1.92 -5.51
N ALA A 19 4.61 3.04 -6.16
CA ALA A 19 3.32 3.25 -6.82
C ALA A 19 2.98 2.10 -7.80
N GLN A 20 3.97 1.73 -8.61
CA GLN A 20 3.86 0.66 -9.59
C GLN A 20 3.70 -0.72 -8.92
N PHE A 21 4.42 -0.98 -7.84
CA PHE A 21 4.28 -2.22 -7.08
C PHE A 21 2.90 -2.34 -6.43
N VAL A 22 2.48 -1.31 -5.68
CA VAL A 22 1.21 -1.35 -4.94
C VAL A 22 0.00 -1.40 -5.88
N LYS A 23 0.13 -0.96 -7.13
CA LYS A 23 -0.92 -1.14 -8.16
C LYS A 23 -1.14 -2.60 -8.55
N ARG A 24 -0.08 -3.41 -8.56
CA ARG A 24 -0.09 -4.78 -9.09
C ARG A 24 -0.31 -5.84 -8.01
N VAL A 25 0.10 -5.54 -6.78
CA VAL A 25 -0.07 -6.47 -5.65
C VAL A 25 -1.56 -6.75 -5.42
N GLY A 26 -1.90 -8.01 -5.16
CA GLY A 26 -3.27 -8.45 -4.96
C GLY A 26 -3.41 -9.44 -3.81
N TRP A 27 -4.59 -10.06 -3.75
CA TRP A 27 -4.97 -10.96 -2.65
C TRP A 27 -3.99 -12.11 -2.43
N ALA A 28 -3.43 -12.68 -3.49
CA ALA A 28 -2.48 -13.78 -3.39
C ALA A 28 -1.23 -13.37 -2.58
N GLU A 29 -0.68 -12.18 -2.87
CA GLU A 29 0.48 -11.67 -2.15
C GLU A 29 0.15 -11.31 -0.70
N PHE A 30 -1.03 -10.77 -0.43
CA PHE A 30 -1.44 -10.49 0.95
C PHE A 30 -1.63 -11.77 1.74
N ARG A 31 -2.29 -12.78 1.16
CA ARG A 31 -2.57 -14.03 1.87
C ARG A 31 -1.35 -14.86 2.16
N GLN A 32 -0.40 -14.96 1.24
CA GLN A 32 0.80 -15.77 1.48
C GLN A 32 1.69 -15.20 2.60
N ASN A 33 1.60 -13.90 2.87
CA ASN A 33 2.38 -13.22 3.91
C ASN A 33 1.61 -13.03 5.23
N ALA A 34 0.31 -13.26 5.24
CA ALA A 34 -0.55 -13.14 6.42
C ALA A 34 -0.69 -14.48 7.16
N VAL A 35 -0.81 -14.42 8.49
CA VAL A 35 -1.11 -15.56 9.36
C VAL A 35 -2.48 -16.15 9.02
N ASP A 36 -3.47 -15.30 8.73
CA ASP A 36 -4.83 -15.71 8.41
C ASP A 36 -5.52 -14.77 7.40
N ASP A 37 -6.75 -15.12 7.01
CA ASP A 37 -7.55 -14.32 6.08
C ASP A 37 -7.87 -12.92 6.64
N LYS A 38 -8.06 -12.82 7.97
CA LYS A 38 -8.41 -11.55 8.61
C LYS A 38 -7.26 -10.56 8.51
N GLU A 39 -6.03 -11.00 8.78
CA GLU A 39 -4.83 -10.18 8.61
C GLU A 39 -4.63 -9.80 7.14
N ALA A 40 -4.86 -10.71 6.19
CA ALA A 40 -4.76 -10.39 4.76
C ALA A 40 -5.75 -9.28 4.34
N TYR A 41 -6.98 -9.27 4.87
CA TYR A 41 -7.91 -8.16 4.65
C TYR A 41 -7.42 -6.85 5.27
N LEU A 42 -6.86 -6.88 6.49
CA LEU A 42 -6.28 -5.69 7.12
C LEU A 42 -5.11 -5.11 6.30
N ILE A 43 -4.26 -5.98 5.74
CA ILE A 43 -3.18 -5.58 4.83
C ILE A 43 -3.75 -4.95 3.56
N SER A 44 -4.74 -5.58 2.93
CA SER A 44 -5.41 -5.06 1.74
C SER A 44 -5.98 -3.65 1.97
N ASP A 45 -6.67 -3.43 3.09
CA ASP A 45 -7.23 -2.12 3.46
C ASP A 45 -6.15 -1.07 3.70
N ALA A 46 -5.03 -1.45 4.31
CA ALA A 46 -3.88 -0.56 4.50
C ALA A 46 -3.22 -0.20 3.17
N VAL A 47 -3.04 -1.17 2.27
CA VAL A 47 -2.47 -0.94 0.93
C VAL A 47 -3.37 -0.05 0.09
N ALA A 48 -4.70 -0.19 0.18
CA ALA A 48 -5.63 0.72 -0.50
C ALA A 48 -5.48 2.18 -0.03
N LYS A 49 -5.26 2.40 1.27
CA LYS A 49 -4.96 3.74 1.81
C LYS A 49 -3.61 4.27 1.33
N LEU A 50 -2.60 3.40 1.27
CA LEU A 50 -1.28 3.75 0.73
C LEU A 50 -1.35 4.13 -0.75
N GLN A 51 -2.06 3.37 -1.58
CA GLN A 51 -2.30 3.69 -3.00
C GLN A 51 -2.90 5.10 -3.16
N ARG A 52 -3.89 5.44 -2.33
CA ARG A 52 -4.51 6.76 -2.34
C ARG A 52 -3.53 7.86 -1.94
N ALA A 53 -2.77 7.67 -0.85
CA ALA A 53 -1.77 8.65 -0.41
C ALA A 53 -0.69 8.91 -1.47
N ILE A 54 -0.23 7.86 -2.16
CA ILE A 54 0.75 7.97 -3.25
C ILE A 54 0.14 8.72 -4.45
N ALA A 55 -1.12 8.46 -4.79
CA ALA A 55 -1.82 9.18 -5.85
C ALA A 55 -2.03 10.66 -5.50
N ASP A 56 -2.40 10.97 -4.25
CA ASP A 56 -2.56 12.34 -3.74
C ASP A 56 -1.22 13.10 -3.74
N ALA A 57 -0.09 12.39 -3.60
CA ALA A 57 1.26 12.93 -3.74
C ALA A 57 1.71 13.14 -5.20
N GLY A 58 0.85 12.85 -6.20
CA GLY A 58 1.14 13.05 -7.62
C GLY A 58 1.72 11.84 -8.36
N TYR A 59 1.94 10.71 -7.66
CA TYR A 59 2.46 9.47 -8.24
C TYR A 59 1.35 8.48 -8.56
N ALA A 60 0.30 8.95 -9.25
CA ALA A 60 -0.85 8.11 -9.60
C ALA A 60 -0.40 6.86 -10.40
N PRO A 61 -0.77 5.64 -9.96
CA PRO A 61 -0.39 4.44 -10.67
C PRO A 61 -1.12 4.36 -12.04
N ARG A 62 -0.42 4.75 -13.12
CA ARG A 62 -0.91 4.61 -14.50
C ARG A 62 -1.04 3.17 -14.92
#